data_AF-K2GBS6-F1
#
_entry.id   AF-K2GBS6-F1
#
_cell.length_a   1.000
_cell.length_b   1.000
_cell.length_c   1.000
_cell.angle_alpha   90.00
_cell.angle_beta   90.00
_cell.angle_gamma   90.00
#
_symmetry.space_group_name_H-M   'P 1'
#
loop_
_entity.id
_entity.type
_entity.pdbx_description
1 polymer ?
#
loop_
_entity_poly.entity_id
_entity_poly.type
_entity_poly.pdbx_seq_one_letter_code
_entity_poly.pdbx_strand_id
1 'polypeptide(L)'
;MSHYLKRFDPVEVRYLIDAEEIQEITAEMLGEVASLVNIYISYEYTAASEGNLVRPMITLEETEGLTEENRNSILSTGFNLDAPFDNGDEIFRTVFGDSHVVIAATEDEDGVFFTVEIPYENFKTLHS
;
A
#
# COMPACT_ATOMS: atom_id res chain seq x y z
N MET A 1 2.66 36.57 -21.03
CA MET A 1 3.11 35.51 -20.10
C MET A 1 1.92 35.16 -19.21
N SER A 2 1.29 33.98 -19.17
CA SER A 2 1.52 32.69 -19.84
C SER A 2 0.18 31.92 -19.78
N HIS A 3 -0.60 31.94 -20.86
CA HIS A 3 -1.84 31.13 -20.98
C HIS A 3 -1.57 29.65 -21.31
N TYR A 4 -0.30 29.27 -21.48
CA TYR A 4 0.11 27.92 -21.86
C TYR A 4 -0.14 26.87 -20.78
N LEU A 5 -0.07 27.24 -19.49
CA LEU A 5 -0.27 26.31 -18.38
C LEU A 5 -1.73 25.89 -18.19
N LYS A 6 -2.71 26.61 -18.77
CA LYS A 6 -4.14 26.26 -18.68
C LYS A 6 -4.58 25.16 -19.67
N ARG A 7 -3.64 24.57 -20.41
CA ARG A 7 -3.89 23.55 -21.44
C ARG A 7 -3.24 22.20 -21.16
N PHE A 8 -2.57 22.06 -20.02
CA PHE A 8 -2.02 20.79 -19.58
C PHE A 8 -2.96 20.23 -18.53
N ASP A 9 -3.72 19.22 -18.92
CA ASP A 9 -4.32 18.32 -17.94
C ASP A 9 -3.20 17.45 -17.36
N PRO A 10 -3.09 17.33 -16.03
CA PRO A 10 -2.11 16.43 -15.43
C PRO A 10 -2.39 15.01 -15.90
N VAL A 11 -1.34 14.27 -16.23
CA VAL A 11 -1.43 12.87 -16.67
C VAL A 11 -1.49 11.94 -15.46
N GLU A 12 -0.72 12.26 -14.42
CA GLU A 12 -0.55 11.48 -13.20
C GLU A 12 -0.54 12.39 -11.96
N VAL A 13 -0.97 11.83 -10.84
CA VAL A 13 -0.91 12.44 -9.50
C VAL A 13 0.01 11.60 -8.62
N ARG A 14 0.85 12.27 -7.85
CA ARG A 14 1.75 11.65 -6.89
C ARG A 14 1.20 11.80 -5.48
N TYR A 15 1.14 10.68 -4.77
CA TYR A 15 0.87 10.59 -3.35
C TYR A 15 2.12 10.19 -2.59
N LEU A 16 2.21 10.69 -1.38
CA LEU A 16 3.17 10.26 -0.38
C LEU A 16 2.36 9.64 0.74
N ILE A 17 2.69 8.41 1.09
CA ILE A 17 2.07 7.68 2.19
C ILE A 17 3.19 7.08 3.04
N ASP A 18 3.10 7.23 4.34
CA ASP A 18 4.08 6.68 5.26
C ASP A 18 3.71 5.24 5.65
N ALA A 19 4.70 4.51 6.18
CA ALA A 19 4.47 3.16 6.65
C ALA A 19 3.56 3.12 7.89
N GLU A 20 3.52 4.15 8.71
CA GLU A 20 2.63 4.19 9.89
C GLU A 20 1.16 4.21 9.45
N GLU A 21 0.81 5.03 8.47
CA GLU A 21 -0.51 5.14 7.84
C GLU A 21 -0.90 3.83 7.16
N ILE A 22 0.03 3.18 6.45
CA ILE A 22 -0.20 1.83 5.91
C ILE A 22 -0.48 0.82 7.03
N GLN A 23 0.21 0.93 8.16
CA GLN A 23 0.03 0.03 9.30
C GLN A 23 -1.35 0.23 9.93
N GLU A 24 -1.78 1.49 10.08
CA GLU A 24 -3.12 1.84 10.56
C GLU A 24 -4.21 1.32 9.63
N ILE A 25 -4.08 1.52 8.31
CA ILE A 25 -5.04 1.02 7.31
C ILE A 25 -5.09 -0.51 7.34
N THR A 26 -3.93 -1.17 7.45
CA THR A 26 -3.87 -2.63 7.56
C THR A 26 -4.58 -3.13 8.82
N ALA A 27 -4.38 -2.46 9.96
CA ALA A 27 -5.07 -2.79 11.20
C ALA A 27 -6.58 -2.57 11.09
N GLU A 28 -7.03 -1.49 10.44
CA GLU A 28 -8.45 -1.23 10.20
C GLU A 28 -9.09 -2.32 9.33
N MET A 29 -8.41 -2.74 8.26
CA MET A 29 -8.89 -3.81 7.38
C MET A 29 -8.90 -5.19 8.06
N LEU A 30 -7.95 -5.46 8.96
CA LEU A 30 -7.95 -6.65 9.80
C LEU A 30 -9.05 -6.61 10.87
N GLY A 31 -9.50 -5.42 11.29
CA GLY A 31 -10.57 -5.27 12.28
C GLY A 31 -10.24 -5.95 13.61
N GLU A 32 -11.15 -6.75 14.14
CA GLU A 32 -10.99 -7.39 15.46
C GLU A 32 -9.81 -8.37 15.52
N VAL A 33 -9.37 -8.93 14.38
CA VAL A 33 -8.23 -9.86 14.34
C VAL A 33 -6.88 -9.14 14.27
N ALA A 34 -6.85 -7.81 14.14
CA ALA A 34 -5.61 -7.04 14.14
C ALA A 34 -4.78 -7.27 15.42
N SER A 35 -5.43 -7.47 16.57
CA SER A 35 -4.73 -7.74 17.84
C SER A 35 -4.03 -9.11 17.89
N LEU A 36 -4.27 -9.98 16.91
CA LEU A 36 -3.71 -11.33 16.86
C LEU A 36 -2.39 -11.38 16.07
N VAL A 37 -2.04 -10.30 15.37
CA VAL A 37 -0.83 -10.24 14.54
C VAL A 37 -0.05 -8.95 14.79
N ASN A 38 1.26 -9.03 14.68
CA ASN A 38 2.11 -7.86 14.55
C ASN A 38 2.25 -7.55 13.06
N ILE A 39 2.00 -6.30 12.69
CA ILE A 39 2.07 -5.83 11.30
C ILE A 39 3.45 -5.20 11.09
N TYR A 40 4.18 -5.69 10.10
CA TYR A 40 5.46 -5.12 9.68
C TYR A 40 5.40 -4.74 8.22
N ILE A 41 5.91 -3.56 7.91
CA ILE A 41 5.95 -3.03 6.55
C ILE A 41 7.39 -3.00 6.09
N SER A 42 7.63 -3.67 4.98
CA SER A 42 8.90 -3.67 4.27
C SER A 42 8.64 -3.47 2.78
N TYR A 43 9.69 -3.46 1.98
CA TYR A 43 9.56 -3.31 0.53
C TYR A 43 10.74 -3.93 -0.18
N GLU A 44 10.53 -4.29 -1.45
CA GLU A 44 11.60 -4.74 -2.33
C GLU A 44 11.60 -3.94 -3.63
N TYR A 45 12.79 -3.70 -4.17
CA TYR A 45 12.95 -3.17 -5.51
C TYR A 45 12.90 -4.31 -6.52
N THR A 46 11.91 -4.24 -7.40
CA THR A 46 11.77 -5.14 -8.54
C THR A 46 12.35 -4.49 -9.79
N ALA A 47 13.14 -5.25 -10.54
CA ALA A 47 13.67 -4.79 -11.81
C ALA A 47 12.57 -4.86 -12.88
N ALA A 48 11.99 -3.72 -13.22
CA ALA A 48 11.08 -3.61 -14.36
C ALA A 48 11.83 -3.07 -15.59
N SER A 49 11.28 -3.33 -16.78
CA SER A 49 11.85 -2.88 -18.05
C SER A 49 11.98 -1.36 -18.18
N GLU A 50 11.27 -0.59 -17.35
CA GLU A 50 11.22 0.88 -17.38
C GLU A 50 11.78 1.55 -16.11
N GLY A 51 12.41 0.79 -15.21
CA GLY A 51 12.99 1.31 -13.96
C GLY A 51 12.89 0.32 -12.80
N ASN A 52 13.44 0.70 -11.63
CA ASN A 52 13.20 -0.04 -10.41
C ASN A 52 11.80 0.31 -9.90
N LEU A 53 10.89 -0.66 -9.90
CA LEU A 53 9.59 -0.52 -9.25
C LEU A 53 9.71 -0.96 -7.80
N VAL A 54 9.00 -0.28 -6.92
CA VAL A 54 8.93 -0.68 -5.51
C VAL A 54 7.73 -1.58 -5.35
N ARG A 55 7.92 -2.74 -4.72
CA ARG A 55 6.82 -3.60 -4.31
C ARG A 55 6.72 -3.59 -2.79
N PRO A 56 5.66 -3.02 -2.20
CA PRO A 56 5.46 -3.02 -0.77
C PRO A 56 5.16 -4.44 -0.28
N MET A 57 5.57 -4.72 0.96
CA MET A 57 5.37 -5.99 1.65
C MET A 57 4.75 -5.72 3.01
N ILE A 58 3.65 -6.40 3.30
CA ILE A 58 2.96 -6.31 4.58
C ILE A 58 3.00 -7.69 5.21
N THR A 59 3.94 -7.85 6.15
CA THR A 59 4.16 -9.10 6.87
C THR A 59 3.30 -9.10 8.13
N LEU A 60 2.50 -10.16 8.28
CA LEU A 60 1.68 -10.39 9.45
C LEU A 60 2.34 -11.50 10.28
N GLU A 61 3.00 -11.12 11.38
CA GLU A 61 3.60 -12.07 12.29
C GLU A 61 2.58 -12.47 13.37
N GLU A 62 2.40 -13.77 13.58
CA GLU A 62 1.45 -14.26 14.57
C GLU A 62 1.89 -13.93 16.00
N THR A 63 0.96 -13.45 16.82
CA THR A 63 1.15 -13.41 18.27
C THR A 63 1.02 -14.83 18.86
N GLU A 64 1.74 -15.11 19.97
CA GLU A 64 1.76 -16.45 20.56
C GLU A 64 0.34 -17.00 20.83
N GLY A 65 0.08 -18.25 20.41
CA GLY A 65 -1.17 -18.95 20.72
C GLY A 65 -2.27 -18.82 19.67
N LEU A 66 -1.93 -18.48 18.42
CA LEU A 66 -2.89 -18.37 17.33
C LEU A 66 -3.52 -19.73 16.98
N THR A 67 -4.84 -19.83 17.07
CA THR A 67 -5.59 -21.06 16.72
C THR A 67 -5.88 -21.11 15.22
N GLU A 68 -6.25 -22.28 14.71
CA GLU A 68 -6.65 -22.44 13.30
C GLU A 68 -7.92 -21.62 12.97
N GLU A 69 -8.83 -21.44 13.94
CA GLU A 69 -9.99 -20.55 13.83
C GLU A 69 -9.59 -19.08 13.63
N ASN A 70 -8.56 -18.63 14.36
CA ASN A 70 -8.01 -17.29 14.22
C ASN A 70 -7.33 -17.10 12.86
N ARG A 71 -6.58 -18.10 12.38
CA ARG A 71 -5.97 -18.06 11.03
C ARG A 71 -7.03 -17.92 9.94
N ASN A 72 -8.11 -18.69 10.04
CA ASN A 72 -9.22 -18.61 9.09
C ASN A 72 -9.91 -17.25 9.14
N SER A 73 -9.99 -16.63 10.31
CA SER A 73 -10.56 -15.29 10.47
C SER A 73 -9.69 -14.24 9.79
N ILE A 74 -8.36 -14.31 9.90
CA ILE A 74 -7.43 -13.44 9.16
C ILE A 74 -7.54 -13.66 7.65
N LEU A 75 -7.57 -14.91 7.19
CA LEU A 75 -7.74 -15.21 5.76
C LEU A 75 -9.05 -14.67 5.20
N SER A 76 -10.09 -14.59 6.03
CA SER A 76 -11.40 -14.06 5.63
C SER A 76 -11.40 -12.55 5.35
N THR A 77 -10.42 -11.80 5.88
CA THR A 77 -10.27 -10.36 5.62
C THR A 77 -9.55 -10.08 4.30
N GLY A 78 -9.10 -11.13 3.59
CA GLY A 78 -8.33 -11.01 2.35
C GLY A 78 -6.81 -10.98 2.57
N PHE A 79 -6.33 -10.97 3.81
CA PHE A 79 -4.90 -11.03 4.11
C PHE A 79 -4.39 -12.46 4.25
N ASN A 80 -3.13 -12.66 3.89
CA ASN A 80 -2.46 -13.94 3.97
C ASN A 80 -1.14 -13.81 4.73
N LEU A 81 -1.00 -14.60 5.80
CA LEU A 81 0.18 -14.64 6.67
C LEU A 81 1.45 -15.04 5.89
N ASP A 82 1.32 -15.85 4.85
CA ASP A 82 2.46 -16.37 4.06
C ASP A 82 2.72 -15.59 2.76
N ALA A 83 1.89 -14.59 2.43
CA ALA A 83 2.00 -13.83 1.17
C ALA A 83 2.09 -12.31 1.41
N PRO A 84 3.22 -11.82 1.95
CA PRO A 84 3.37 -10.42 2.35
C PRO A 84 3.28 -9.44 1.17
N PHE A 85 3.69 -9.84 -0.03
CA PHE A 85 3.54 -9.01 -1.21
C PHE A 85 2.09 -8.86 -1.66
N ASP A 86 1.31 -9.95 -1.60
CA ASP A 86 -0.10 -9.91 -2.00
C ASP A 86 -0.90 -9.02 -1.03
N ASN A 87 -0.55 -9.05 0.26
CA ASN A 87 -1.09 -8.12 1.26
C ASN A 87 -0.77 -6.65 0.93
N GLY A 88 0.49 -6.38 0.53
CA GLY A 88 0.92 -5.06 0.09
C GLY A 88 0.14 -4.57 -1.13
N ASP A 89 0.03 -5.41 -2.15
CA ASP A 89 -0.71 -5.11 -3.37
C ASP A 89 -2.20 -4.86 -3.07
N GLU A 90 -2.81 -5.63 -2.15
CA GLU A 90 -4.21 -5.47 -1.73
C GLU A 90 -4.47 -4.11 -1.07
N ILE A 91 -3.59 -3.71 -0.14
CA ILE A 91 -3.70 -2.45 0.58
C ILE A 91 -3.57 -1.28 -0.39
N PHE A 92 -2.51 -1.25 -1.21
CA PHE A 92 -2.31 -0.15 -2.13
C PHE A 92 -3.39 -0.09 -3.20
N ARG A 93 -3.93 -1.23 -3.65
CA ARG A 93 -5.11 -1.26 -4.52
C ARG A 93 -6.35 -0.71 -3.84
N THR A 94 -6.56 -1.01 -2.57
CA THR A 94 -7.71 -0.50 -1.81
C THR A 94 -7.65 1.01 -1.63
N VAL A 95 -6.46 1.55 -1.35
CA VAL A 95 -6.25 3.00 -1.10
C VAL A 95 -6.20 3.80 -2.41
N PHE A 96 -5.50 3.29 -3.42
CA PHE A 96 -5.13 4.05 -4.62
C PHE A 96 -5.76 3.52 -5.93
N GLY A 97 -6.49 2.39 -5.88
CA GLY A 97 -7.12 1.75 -7.03
C GLY A 97 -6.18 0.86 -7.85
N ASP A 98 -6.73 0.14 -8.83
CA ASP A 98 -6.00 -0.88 -9.61
C ASP A 98 -4.84 -0.36 -10.48
N SER A 99 -4.82 0.93 -10.79
CA SER A 99 -3.84 1.52 -11.70
C SER A 99 -2.71 2.27 -10.99
N HIS A 100 -2.58 2.08 -9.67
CA HIS A 100 -1.49 2.69 -8.92
C HIS A 100 -0.14 2.06 -9.29
N VAL A 101 0.92 2.85 -9.15
CA VAL A 101 2.31 2.38 -9.31
C VAL A 101 3.13 2.96 -8.16
N VAL A 102 3.80 2.10 -7.40
CA VAL A 102 4.73 2.55 -6.35
C VAL A 102 6.12 2.74 -6.97
N ILE A 103 6.57 3.99 -7.07
CA ILE A 103 7.77 4.36 -7.82
C ILE A 103 9.00 4.55 -6.96
N ALA A 104 8.83 4.78 -5.66
CA ALA A 104 9.93 4.97 -4.72
C ALA A 104 9.52 4.62 -3.30
N ALA A 105 10.49 4.14 -2.51
CA ALA A 105 10.43 4.05 -1.07
C ALA A 105 11.64 4.81 -0.53
N THR A 106 11.39 5.81 0.31
CA THR A 106 12.41 6.65 0.93
C THR A 106 12.37 6.43 2.43
N GLU A 107 13.53 6.28 3.06
CA GLU A 107 13.64 6.15 4.51
C GLU A 107 14.20 7.44 5.08
N ASP A 108 13.56 8.00 6.10
CA ASP A 108 14.07 9.11 6.88
C ASP A 108 13.99 8.84 8.40
N GLU A 109 14.12 9.89 9.23
CA GLU A 109 14.11 9.77 10.70
C GLU A 109 12.73 9.35 11.25
N ASP A 110 11.65 9.60 10.50
CA ASP A 110 10.26 9.32 10.88
C ASP A 110 9.77 7.96 10.34
N GLY A 111 10.48 7.35 9.38
CA GLY A 111 10.21 6.00 8.91
C GLY A 111 10.33 5.83 7.40
N VAL A 112 9.63 4.82 6.86
CA VAL A 112 9.58 4.55 5.42
C VAL A 112 8.39 5.30 4.79
N PHE A 113 8.63 5.98 3.68
CA PHE A 113 7.62 6.69 2.89
C PHE A 113 7.58 6.14 1.46
N PHE A 114 6.38 5.87 0.98
CA PHE A 114 6.13 5.40 -0.37
C PHE A 114 5.64 6.54 -1.25
N THR A 115 6.24 6.66 -2.44
CA THR A 115 5.74 7.53 -3.50
C THR A 115 4.90 6.72 -4.47
N VAL A 116 3.62 7.04 -4.57
CA VAL A 116 2.65 6.33 -5.40
C VAL A 116 2.16 7.25 -6.51
N GLU A 117 2.19 6.76 -7.74
CA GLU A 117 1.64 7.42 -8.92
C GLU A 117 0.30 6.80 -9.31
N ILE A 118 -0.68 7.66 -9.62
CA ILE A 118 -2.01 7.25 -10.08
C ILE A 118 -2.38 8.08 -11.32
N PRO A 119 -2.99 7.48 -12.36
CA PRO A 119 -3.55 8.23 -13.48
C PRO A 119 -4.54 9.31 -13.01
N TYR A 120 -4.43 10.53 -13.53
CA TYR A 120 -5.27 11.65 -13.11
C TYR A 120 -6.77 11.41 -13.33
N GLU A 121 -7.13 10.63 -14.35
CA GLU A 121 -8.53 10.25 -14.59
C GLU A 121 -9.09 9.40 -13.44
N ASN A 122 -8.27 8.51 -12.86
CA ASN A 122 -8.67 7.69 -11.70
C ASN A 122 -8.70 8.53 -10.42
N PHE A 123 -7.81 9.52 -10.29
CA PHE A 123 -7.83 10.48 -9.18
C PHE A 123 -9.19 11.20 -9.08
N LYS A 124 -9.75 11.64 -10.21
CA LYS A 124 -11.06 12.33 -10.23
C LYS A 124 -12.17 11.46 -9.65
N THR A 125 -12.12 10.16 -9.91
CA THR A 125 -13.14 9.20 -9.45
C THR A 125 -12.95 8.74 -8.01
N LEU A 126 -11.74 8.81 -7.46
CA LEU A 126 -11.45 8.45 -6.05
C LEU A 126 -11.99 9.47 -5.04
N HIS A 127 -12.17 10.73 -5.47
CA HIS A 127 -12.57 11.86 -4.61
C HIS A 127 -13.93 12.48 -4.98
N SER A 128 -14.75 11.80 -5.79
CA SER A 128 -16.13 12.23 -6.12
C SER A 128 -17.18 11.45 -5.34
#